data_AF-A0A7W1IZY4-F1
#
_entry.id   AF-A0A7W1IZY4-F1
#
_cell.length_a   1.000
_cell.length_b   1.000
_cell.length_c   1.000
_cell.angle_alpha   90.00
_cell.angle_beta   90.00
_cell.angle_gamma   90.00
#
_symmetry.space_group_name_H-M   'P 1'
#
loop_
_entity.id
_entity.type
_entity.pdbx_description
1 polymer ?
#
loop_
_entity_poly.entity_id
_entity_poly.type
_entity_poly.pdbx_seq_one_letter_code
_entity_poly.pdbx_strand_id
1 'polypeptide(L)'
;MSTWRSYGLRVVMIAGAVVLIGWNSSRFLTAKPEIRAKDLDFLPAPETARVLALGHTNTLAKLRWVDSFAYFQYQLDRKDDTVAGGGTGFRRLYETLIALDPKFQPFYEHASLNTSGVLDQHWVALGFLMRGNQELPQSRELWRNTATTLKTFFHWDTKQPLLFDAFLAQWEAAEELPEAKRMVWDWKRGFGSRVFTGLEQLPYWLDQLQATTAGTPNGDYVDTTIRELLARFGARELNALATSWRIAQGGVPTTRTELVDNLTLIDPLRPVVDNGPHPTRIDEFIDPRLVRRRYPTGLPMHGPLMVVDGRLTLRSDPYGLPWKLVDHHVVSVGHFRASYEKRLGQVSVALLGLAQKEGRWPTSLEEAKAMGLDLPDQPEDGRLRLDGRQVVVDWSVEAGAPWVLRQDHN
;
A
#
# COMPACT_ATOMS: atom_id res chain seq x y z
N MET A 1 39.92 -10.16 -86.25
CA MET A 1 38.50 -10.52 -86.04
C MET A 1 38.17 -11.14 -84.67
N SER A 2 39.12 -11.67 -83.87
CA SER A 2 38.77 -12.26 -82.55
C SER A 2 38.60 -11.24 -81.39
N THR A 3 39.20 -10.06 -81.49
CA THR A 3 39.11 -9.00 -80.46
C THR A 3 37.74 -8.31 -80.39
N TRP A 4 37.00 -8.25 -81.49
CA TRP A 4 35.65 -7.64 -81.49
C TRP A 4 34.60 -8.53 -80.84
N ARG A 5 34.75 -9.86 -80.93
CA ARG A 5 33.84 -10.81 -80.25
C ARG A 5 34.03 -10.81 -78.73
N SER A 6 35.26 -10.63 -78.23
CA SER A 6 35.51 -10.57 -76.80
C SER A 6 35.05 -9.24 -76.17
N TYR A 7 35.14 -8.13 -76.90
CA TYR A 7 34.59 -6.84 -76.46
C TYR A 7 33.06 -6.86 -76.39
N GLY A 8 32.39 -7.41 -77.42
CA GLY A 8 30.92 -7.55 -77.41
C GLY A 8 30.42 -8.39 -76.23
N LEU A 9 31.07 -9.52 -75.94
CA LEU A 9 30.69 -10.38 -74.82
C LEU A 9 30.86 -9.68 -73.46
N ARG A 10 31.95 -8.92 -73.28
CA ARG A 10 32.20 -8.16 -72.04
C ARG A 10 31.18 -7.06 -71.83
N VAL A 11 30.80 -6.34 -72.88
CA VAL A 11 29.76 -5.30 -72.80
C VAL A 11 28.41 -5.92 -72.45
N VAL A 12 28.04 -7.05 -73.05
CA VAL A 12 26.79 -7.76 -72.73
C VAL A 12 26.79 -8.26 -71.28
N MET A 13 27.91 -8.81 -70.79
CA MET A 13 28.02 -9.25 -69.39
C MET A 13 27.94 -8.10 -68.41
N ILE A 14 28.61 -6.97 -68.68
CA ILE A 14 28.56 -5.78 -67.82
C ILE A 14 27.15 -5.18 -67.84
N ALA A 15 26.52 -5.05 -69.00
CA ALA A 15 25.14 -4.57 -69.11
C ALA A 15 24.18 -5.50 -68.36
N GLY A 16 24.34 -6.82 -68.51
CA GLY A 16 23.56 -7.81 -67.76
C GLY A 16 23.76 -7.70 -66.25
N ALA A 17 25.01 -7.53 -65.79
CA ALA A 17 25.31 -7.34 -64.37
C ALA A 17 24.72 -6.04 -63.82
N VAL A 18 24.82 -4.92 -64.55
CA VAL A 18 24.24 -3.63 -64.16
C VAL A 18 22.72 -3.70 -64.12
N VAL A 19 22.08 -4.37 -65.09
CA VAL A 19 20.63 -4.60 -65.08
C VAL A 19 20.21 -5.49 -63.91
N LEU A 20 20.95 -6.56 -63.62
CA LEU A 20 20.65 -7.44 -62.48
C LEU A 20 20.83 -6.73 -61.14
N ILE A 21 21.92 -5.96 -60.97
CA ILE A 21 22.16 -5.17 -59.77
C ILE A 21 21.08 -4.08 -59.65
N GLY A 22 20.79 -3.34 -60.72
CA GLY A 22 19.75 -2.32 -60.74
C GLY A 22 18.36 -2.89 -60.42
N TRP A 23 18.01 -4.04 -60.98
CA TRP A 23 16.76 -4.73 -60.68
C TRP A 23 16.69 -5.14 -59.21
N ASN A 24 17.76 -5.74 -58.68
CA ASN A 24 17.79 -6.21 -57.29
C ASN A 24 17.79 -5.03 -56.31
N SER A 25 18.61 -4.01 -56.56
CA SER A 25 18.70 -2.79 -55.75
C SER A 25 17.44 -1.92 -55.84
N SER A 26 16.74 -1.87 -56.98
CA SER A 26 15.49 -1.12 -57.11
C SER A 26 14.42 -1.61 -56.14
N ARG A 27 14.36 -2.93 -55.89
CA ARG A 27 13.47 -3.52 -54.90
C ARG A 27 13.80 -3.11 -53.47
N PHE A 28 15.06 -2.75 -53.18
CA PHE A 28 15.47 -2.27 -51.85
C PHE A 28 15.36 -0.74 -51.71
N LEU A 29 15.54 0.01 -52.79
CA LEU A 29 15.46 1.48 -52.79
C LEU A 29 14.02 2.01 -52.69
N THR A 30 13.03 1.25 -53.21
CA THR A 30 11.61 1.61 -53.08
C THR A 30 10.87 0.81 -51.99
N ALA A 31 11.51 -0.17 -51.36
CA ALA A 31 10.92 -0.86 -50.23
C ALA A 31 10.91 0.10 -49.04
N LYS A 32 9.72 0.58 -48.67
CA LYS A 32 9.52 1.10 -47.31
C LYS A 32 9.89 -0.04 -46.36
N PRO A 33 10.69 0.20 -45.31
CA PRO A 33 10.93 -0.80 -44.28
C PRO A 33 9.60 -1.13 -43.61
N GLU A 34 8.92 -2.16 -44.10
CA GLU A 34 7.83 -2.79 -43.39
C GLU A 34 8.45 -3.84 -42.49
N ILE A 35 8.37 -3.60 -41.19
CA ILE A 35 8.60 -4.65 -40.19
C ILE A 35 7.61 -5.76 -40.53
N ARG A 36 8.09 -6.92 -40.99
CA ARG A 36 7.26 -8.11 -41.13
C ARG A 36 6.85 -8.56 -39.73
N ALA A 37 5.79 -7.95 -39.21
CA ALA A 37 5.12 -8.46 -38.02
C ALA A 37 4.58 -9.84 -38.37
N LYS A 38 4.93 -10.85 -37.58
CA LYS A 38 4.23 -12.13 -37.65
C LYS A 38 2.79 -11.86 -37.24
N ASP A 39 1.88 -12.05 -38.17
CA ASP A 39 0.46 -11.88 -37.91
C ASP A 39 -0.09 -13.06 -37.11
N LEU A 40 -0.84 -12.78 -36.04
CA LEU A 40 -1.52 -13.80 -35.23
C LEU A 40 -2.88 -14.20 -35.79
N ASP A 41 -3.31 -13.62 -36.91
CA ASP A 41 -4.56 -13.91 -37.61
C ASP A 41 -4.81 -15.41 -37.84
N PHE A 42 -3.74 -16.19 -38.02
CA PHE A 42 -3.80 -17.63 -38.32
C PHE A 42 -3.80 -18.53 -37.08
N LEU A 43 -3.88 -17.99 -35.86
CA LEU A 43 -3.91 -18.82 -34.66
C LEU A 43 -5.19 -19.69 -34.65
N PRO A 44 -5.09 -21.02 -34.64
CA PRO A 44 -6.27 -21.87 -34.54
C PRO A 44 -6.99 -21.63 -33.20
N ALA A 45 -8.30 -21.86 -33.18
CA ALA A 45 -9.05 -21.94 -31.94
C ALA A 45 -8.46 -23.03 -31.02
N PRO A 46 -8.58 -22.91 -29.69
CA PRO A 46 -8.02 -23.86 -28.72
C PRO A 46 -8.29 -25.34 -29.05
N GLU A 47 -9.51 -25.66 -29.48
CA GLU A 47 -9.94 -27.01 -29.83
C GLU A 47 -9.20 -27.52 -31.07
N THR A 48 -9.10 -26.68 -32.10
CA THR A 48 -8.38 -26.99 -33.34
C THR A 48 -6.88 -27.13 -33.07
N ALA A 49 -6.31 -26.28 -32.22
CA ALA A 49 -4.89 -26.35 -31.85
C ALA A 49 -4.53 -27.67 -31.19
N ARG A 50 -5.40 -28.19 -30.31
CA ARG A 50 -5.20 -29.50 -29.65
C ARG A 50 -5.19 -30.65 -30.65
N VAL A 51 -6.09 -30.63 -31.63
CA VAL A 51 -6.13 -31.65 -32.69
C VAL A 51 -4.86 -31.58 -33.54
N LEU A 52 -4.44 -30.38 -33.94
CA LEU A 52 -3.23 -30.16 -34.74
C LEU A 52 -1.94 -30.50 -33.98
N ALA A 53 -1.97 -30.55 -32.65
CA ALA A 53 -0.83 -30.95 -31.84
C ALA A 53 -0.47 -32.44 -31.95
N LEU A 54 -1.38 -33.30 -32.43
CA LEU A 54 -1.14 -34.74 -32.61
C LEU A 54 -0.53 -35.42 -31.37
N GLY A 55 -0.96 -35.00 -30.17
CA GLY A 55 -0.44 -35.51 -28.89
C GLY A 55 0.79 -34.80 -28.33
N HIS A 56 1.45 -33.93 -29.10
CA HIS A 56 2.61 -33.13 -28.67
C HIS A 56 2.23 -31.72 -28.20
N THR A 57 1.19 -31.60 -27.38
CA THR A 57 0.59 -30.31 -27.01
C THR A 57 1.58 -29.36 -26.33
N ASN A 58 2.40 -29.85 -25.39
CA ASN A 58 3.34 -29.01 -24.64
C ASN A 58 4.49 -28.47 -25.53
N THR A 59 5.02 -29.31 -26.42
CA THR A 59 6.06 -28.91 -27.37
C THR A 59 5.52 -27.87 -28.35
N LEU A 60 4.31 -28.10 -28.88
CA LEU A 60 3.67 -27.15 -29.78
C LEU A 60 3.40 -25.81 -29.07
N ALA A 61 2.89 -25.83 -27.84
CA ALA A 61 2.65 -24.61 -27.05
C ALA A 61 3.93 -23.79 -26.89
N LYS A 62 5.04 -24.42 -26.49
CA LYS A 62 6.33 -23.73 -26.29
C LYS A 62 6.90 -23.17 -27.59
N LEU A 63 6.87 -23.94 -28.67
CA LEU A 63 7.30 -23.46 -30.00
C LEU A 63 6.45 -22.26 -30.46
N ARG A 64 5.13 -22.31 -30.23
CA ARG A 64 4.23 -21.20 -30.56
C ARG A 64 4.46 -19.97 -29.71
N TRP A 65 4.76 -20.15 -28.42
CA TRP A 65 5.12 -19.03 -27.57
C TRP A 65 6.44 -18.38 -28.02
N VAL A 66 7.47 -19.17 -28.36
CA VAL A 66 8.72 -18.66 -28.93
C VAL A 66 8.48 -17.93 -30.25
N ASP A 67 7.62 -18.47 -31.11
CA ASP A 67 7.28 -17.84 -32.38
C ASP A 67 6.58 -16.48 -32.23
N SER A 68 5.92 -16.24 -31.08
CA SER A 68 5.13 -15.04 -30.81
C SER A 68 5.93 -13.83 -30.30
N PHE A 69 7.21 -13.98 -29.96
CA PHE A 69 8.02 -12.85 -29.46
C PHE A 69 8.15 -11.69 -30.46
N ALA A 70 8.23 -12.00 -31.76
CA ALA A 70 8.24 -10.97 -32.80
C ALA A 70 6.93 -10.16 -32.85
N TYR A 71 5.80 -10.78 -32.49
CA TYR A 71 4.52 -10.09 -32.35
C TYR A 71 4.50 -9.21 -31.09
N PHE A 72 5.05 -9.69 -29.97
CA PHE A 72 5.10 -8.92 -28.72
C PHE A 72 5.86 -7.60 -28.87
N GLN A 73 7.01 -7.64 -29.53
CA GLN A 73 7.81 -6.42 -29.75
C GLN A 73 7.04 -5.39 -30.57
N TYR A 74 6.34 -5.82 -31.62
CA TYR A 74 5.51 -4.93 -32.44
C TYR A 74 4.33 -4.32 -31.65
N GLN A 75 3.68 -5.11 -30.81
CA GLN A 75 2.52 -4.62 -30.05
C GLN A 75 2.87 -3.75 -28.85
N LEU A 76 4.08 -3.88 -28.30
CA LEU A 76 4.61 -2.93 -27.30
C LEU A 76 4.67 -1.50 -27.87
N ASP A 77 5.06 -1.35 -29.13
CA ASP A 77 5.15 -0.04 -29.78
C ASP A 77 3.76 0.51 -30.14
N ARG A 78 2.83 -0.36 -30.57
CA ARG A 78 1.52 0.05 -31.08
C ARG A 78 0.44 0.21 -29.99
N LYS A 79 0.56 -0.49 -28.87
CA LYS A 79 -0.45 -0.59 -27.80
C LYS A 79 -1.85 -1.00 -28.29
N ASP A 80 -1.94 -1.74 -29.39
CA ASP A 80 -3.21 -2.16 -29.99
C ASP A 80 -3.06 -3.52 -30.66
N ASP A 81 -3.68 -4.55 -30.08
CA ASP A 81 -3.53 -5.94 -30.52
C ASP A 81 -4.65 -6.47 -31.43
N THR A 82 -5.41 -5.57 -32.07
CA THR A 82 -6.49 -5.96 -32.97
C THR A 82 -5.98 -6.79 -34.16
N VAL A 83 -6.62 -7.95 -34.36
CA VAL A 83 -6.33 -8.92 -35.43
C VAL A 83 -7.36 -8.83 -36.57
N ALA A 84 -6.99 -9.25 -37.79
CA ALA A 84 -7.90 -9.27 -38.92
C ALA A 84 -9.00 -10.32 -38.70
N GLY A 85 -10.25 -9.84 -38.69
CA GLY A 85 -11.42 -10.64 -38.27
C GLY A 85 -12.01 -10.22 -36.92
N GLY A 86 -11.37 -9.28 -36.22
CA GLY A 86 -11.85 -8.73 -34.95
C GLY A 86 -11.38 -9.51 -33.72
N GLY A 87 -11.38 -8.84 -32.57
CA GLY A 87 -10.87 -9.38 -31.31
C GLY A 87 -9.41 -9.02 -31.06
N THR A 88 -8.83 -9.66 -30.03
CA THR A 88 -7.53 -9.30 -29.44
C THR A 88 -6.53 -10.44 -29.62
N GLY A 89 -5.43 -10.21 -30.34
CA GLY A 89 -4.44 -11.22 -30.68
C GLY A 89 -3.75 -11.86 -29.47
N PHE A 90 -3.45 -11.08 -28.42
CA PHE A 90 -2.86 -11.62 -27.19
C PHE A 90 -3.81 -12.57 -26.50
N ARG A 91 -5.09 -12.21 -26.38
CA ARG A 91 -6.08 -13.08 -25.73
C ARG A 91 -6.18 -14.42 -26.45
N ARG A 92 -6.32 -14.38 -27.79
CA ARG A 92 -6.41 -15.59 -28.62
C ARG A 92 -5.15 -16.45 -28.49
N LEU A 93 -3.97 -15.83 -28.49
CA LEU A 93 -2.70 -16.51 -28.25
C LEU A 93 -2.68 -17.23 -26.91
N TYR A 94 -2.91 -16.52 -25.81
CA TYR A 94 -2.81 -17.12 -24.47
C TYR A 94 -3.90 -18.13 -24.20
N GLU A 95 -5.13 -17.93 -24.70
CA GLU A 95 -6.18 -18.95 -24.63
C GLU A 95 -5.75 -20.25 -25.34
N THR A 96 -5.12 -20.14 -26.51
CA THR A 96 -4.59 -21.30 -27.24
C THR A 96 -3.40 -21.94 -26.53
N LEU A 97 -2.43 -21.15 -26.05
CA LEU A 97 -1.26 -21.66 -25.33
C LEU A 97 -1.66 -22.39 -24.04
N ILE A 98 -2.53 -21.79 -23.23
CA ILE A 98 -3.04 -22.37 -21.99
C ILE A 98 -3.87 -23.62 -22.28
N ALA A 99 -4.64 -23.64 -23.37
CA ALA A 99 -5.37 -24.85 -23.72
C ALA A 99 -4.46 -26.03 -24.09
N LEU A 100 -3.27 -25.76 -24.65
CA LEU A 100 -2.30 -26.78 -25.03
C LEU A 100 -1.45 -27.25 -23.84
N ASP A 101 -1.02 -26.34 -22.96
CA ASP A 101 -0.24 -26.66 -21.77
C ASP A 101 -0.71 -25.82 -20.57
N PRO A 102 -1.81 -26.22 -19.90
CA PRO A 102 -2.42 -25.44 -18.82
C PRO A 102 -1.57 -25.42 -17.54
N LYS A 103 -0.58 -26.31 -17.42
CA LYS A 103 0.27 -26.38 -16.22
C LYS A 103 1.54 -25.54 -16.34
N PHE A 104 1.72 -24.81 -17.44
CA PHE A 104 2.86 -23.95 -17.65
C PHE A 104 2.59 -22.53 -17.15
N GLN A 105 2.98 -22.28 -15.88
CA GLN A 105 2.79 -20.99 -15.17
C GLN A 105 3.14 -19.74 -15.98
N PRO A 106 4.27 -19.68 -16.74
CA PRO A 106 4.66 -18.45 -17.43
C PRO A 106 3.62 -17.94 -18.44
N PHE A 107 2.74 -18.80 -18.97
CA PHE A 107 1.67 -18.34 -19.86
C PHE A 107 0.70 -17.39 -19.17
N TYR A 108 0.33 -17.65 -17.91
CA TYR A 108 -0.60 -16.81 -17.17
C TYR A 108 0.05 -15.49 -16.74
N GLU A 109 1.30 -15.54 -16.29
CA GLU A 109 2.07 -14.35 -15.90
C GLU A 109 2.30 -13.42 -17.09
N HIS A 110 2.71 -13.99 -18.22
CA HIS A 110 2.97 -13.22 -19.43
C HIS A 110 1.66 -12.72 -20.06
N ALA A 111 0.56 -13.48 -19.97
CA ALA A 111 -0.76 -13.00 -20.36
C ALA A 111 -1.19 -11.78 -19.54
N SER A 112 -1.04 -11.85 -18.22
CA SER A 112 -1.34 -10.73 -17.32
C SER A 112 -0.50 -9.50 -17.67
N LEU A 113 0.82 -9.67 -17.82
CA LEU A 113 1.74 -8.58 -18.13
C LEU A 113 1.38 -7.89 -19.45
N ASN A 114 1.09 -8.65 -20.51
CA ASN A 114 0.81 -8.05 -21.82
C ASN A 114 -0.59 -7.44 -21.88
N THR A 115 -1.61 -8.12 -21.37
CA THR A 115 -2.98 -7.60 -21.43
C THR A 115 -3.18 -6.42 -20.46
N SER A 116 -2.66 -6.50 -19.24
CA SER A 116 -2.75 -5.41 -18.27
C SER A 116 -1.71 -4.31 -18.48
N GLY A 117 -0.45 -4.68 -18.75
CA GLY A 117 0.66 -3.72 -18.76
C GLY A 117 0.90 -3.05 -20.10
N VAL A 118 0.55 -3.70 -21.22
CA VAL A 118 0.74 -3.14 -22.56
C VAL A 118 -0.57 -2.55 -23.10
N LEU A 119 -1.70 -3.22 -22.86
CA LEU A 119 -3.00 -2.82 -23.40
C LEU A 119 -3.95 -2.19 -22.39
N ASP A 120 -3.58 -2.08 -21.11
CA ASP A 120 -4.45 -1.58 -20.02
C ASP A 120 -5.78 -2.35 -19.87
N GLN A 121 -5.85 -3.59 -20.36
CA GLN A 121 -7.02 -4.47 -20.28
C GLN A 121 -7.01 -5.30 -18.99
N HIS A 122 -7.08 -4.63 -17.84
CA HIS A 122 -6.94 -5.25 -16.52
C HIS A 122 -7.94 -6.39 -16.24
N TRP A 123 -9.14 -6.32 -16.82
CA TRP A 123 -10.16 -7.37 -16.65
C TRP A 123 -9.79 -8.66 -17.40
N VAL A 124 -9.13 -8.56 -18.55
CA VAL A 124 -8.63 -9.73 -19.31
C VAL A 124 -7.49 -10.38 -18.54
N ALA A 125 -6.56 -9.57 -18.04
CA ALA A 125 -5.46 -10.03 -17.20
C ALA A 125 -5.95 -10.77 -15.96
N LEU A 126 -6.94 -10.19 -15.25
CA LEU A 126 -7.56 -10.83 -14.10
C LEU A 126 -8.18 -12.19 -14.46
N GLY A 127 -8.84 -12.30 -15.61
CA GLY A 127 -9.40 -13.56 -16.11
C GLY A 127 -8.33 -14.66 -16.27
N PHE A 128 -7.18 -14.33 -16.87
CA PHE A 128 -6.06 -15.26 -17.00
C PHE A 128 -5.47 -15.65 -15.64
N LEU A 129 -5.27 -14.68 -14.75
CA LEU A 129 -4.75 -14.92 -13.41
C LEU A 129 -5.67 -15.81 -12.56
N MET A 130 -6.98 -15.55 -12.58
CA MET A 130 -8.00 -16.38 -11.92
C MET A 130 -7.97 -17.82 -12.43
N ARG A 131 -7.90 -18.00 -13.76
CA ARG A 131 -7.76 -19.32 -14.37
C ARG A 131 -6.46 -20.00 -13.95
N GLY A 132 -5.36 -19.25 -13.89
CA GLY A 132 -4.08 -19.71 -13.41
C GLY A 132 -4.15 -20.24 -11.97
N ASN A 133 -4.81 -19.54 -11.06
CA ASN A 133 -5.00 -20.00 -9.67
C ASN A 133 -5.81 -21.30 -9.59
N GLN A 134 -6.77 -21.52 -10.50
CA GLN A 134 -7.53 -22.77 -10.56
C GLN A 134 -6.67 -23.94 -11.09
N GLU A 135 -5.88 -23.69 -12.13
CA GLU A 135 -5.06 -24.71 -12.76
C GLU A 135 -3.79 -25.04 -11.95
N LEU A 136 -3.24 -24.05 -11.25
CA LEU A 136 -1.99 -24.12 -10.50
C LEU A 136 -2.21 -23.50 -9.11
N PRO A 137 -3.04 -24.13 -8.24
CA PRO A 137 -3.38 -23.57 -6.94
C PRO A 137 -2.17 -23.43 -6.00
N GLN A 138 -1.10 -24.20 -6.24
CA GLN A 138 0.13 -24.11 -5.45
C GLN A 138 1.07 -22.98 -5.90
N SER A 139 0.74 -22.24 -6.95
CA SER A 139 1.58 -21.17 -7.47
C SER A 139 1.41 -19.87 -6.67
N ARG A 140 2.35 -19.61 -5.77
CA ARG A 140 2.36 -18.36 -4.97
C ARG A 140 2.38 -17.10 -5.82
N GLU A 141 3.10 -17.13 -6.93
CA GLU A 141 3.26 -15.99 -7.83
C GLU A 141 1.94 -15.62 -8.52
N LEU A 142 1.15 -16.61 -8.94
CA LEU A 142 -0.16 -16.36 -9.54
C LEU A 142 -1.13 -15.75 -8.53
N TRP A 143 -1.17 -16.28 -7.31
CA TRP A 143 -1.99 -15.70 -6.24
C TRP A 143 -1.57 -14.27 -5.92
N ARG A 144 -0.27 -14.01 -5.79
CA ARG A 144 0.27 -12.67 -5.54
C ARG A 144 -0.07 -11.69 -6.66
N ASN A 145 0.13 -12.07 -7.92
CA ASN A 145 -0.19 -11.23 -9.08
C ASN A 145 -1.69 -10.94 -9.17
N THR A 146 -2.51 -11.92 -8.84
CA THR A 146 -3.97 -11.77 -8.73
C THR A 146 -4.35 -10.77 -7.65
N ALA A 147 -3.86 -10.96 -6.43
CA ALA A 147 -4.10 -10.07 -5.30
C ALA A 147 -3.67 -8.64 -5.63
N THR A 148 -2.50 -8.48 -6.26
CA THR A 148 -1.97 -7.20 -6.74
C THR A 148 -2.92 -6.54 -7.73
N THR A 149 -3.42 -7.31 -8.70
CA THR A 149 -4.33 -6.82 -9.76
C THR A 149 -5.65 -6.35 -9.16
N LEU A 150 -6.28 -7.20 -8.33
CA LEU A 150 -7.53 -6.89 -7.62
C LEU A 150 -7.41 -5.63 -6.75
N LYS A 151 -6.28 -5.44 -6.09
CA LYS A 151 -6.03 -4.24 -5.31
C LYS A 151 -5.76 -3.01 -6.18
N THR A 152 -4.78 -3.10 -7.08
CA THR A 152 -4.21 -1.92 -7.75
C THR A 152 -5.17 -1.32 -8.76
N PHE A 153 -5.86 -2.16 -9.54
CA PHE A 153 -6.71 -1.71 -10.64
C PHE A 153 -8.20 -1.77 -10.30
N PHE A 154 -8.60 -2.65 -9.37
CA PHE A 154 -10.02 -2.79 -8.98
C PHE A 154 -10.33 -2.25 -7.58
N HIS A 155 -9.32 -1.94 -6.77
CA HIS A 155 -9.46 -1.42 -5.40
C HIS A 155 -10.35 -2.28 -4.52
N TRP A 156 -10.27 -3.61 -4.66
CA TRP A 156 -11.12 -4.53 -3.89
C TRP A 156 -10.90 -4.45 -2.38
N ASP A 157 -9.69 -4.08 -1.95
CA ASP A 157 -9.38 -3.83 -0.55
C ASP A 157 -10.24 -2.73 0.09
N THR A 158 -10.72 -1.76 -0.71
CA THR A 158 -11.58 -0.67 -0.26
C THR A 158 -13.04 -0.83 -0.68
N LYS A 159 -13.28 -1.22 -1.94
CA LYS A 159 -14.62 -1.29 -2.53
C LYS A 159 -15.36 -2.59 -2.20
N GLN A 160 -14.63 -3.70 -2.05
CA GLN A 160 -15.20 -5.05 -1.87
C GLN A 160 -14.41 -5.87 -0.83
N PRO A 161 -14.24 -5.35 0.39
CA PRO A 161 -13.30 -5.90 1.37
C PRO A 161 -13.62 -7.34 1.77
N LEU A 162 -14.91 -7.70 1.90
CA LEU A 162 -15.32 -9.07 2.22
C LEU A 162 -14.96 -10.07 1.12
N LEU A 163 -15.06 -9.67 -0.15
CA LEU A 163 -14.70 -10.52 -1.29
C LEU A 163 -13.18 -10.64 -1.42
N PHE A 164 -12.46 -9.56 -1.13
CA PHE A 164 -11.00 -9.59 -1.08
C PHE A 164 -10.50 -10.50 0.07
N ASP A 165 -11.15 -10.46 1.22
CA ASP A 165 -10.84 -11.33 2.36
C ASP A 165 -11.11 -12.80 2.06
N ALA A 166 -12.25 -13.09 1.43
CA ALA A 166 -12.57 -14.44 0.98
C ALA A 166 -11.54 -14.95 -0.04
N PHE A 167 -11.07 -14.08 -0.94
CA PHE A 167 -10.01 -14.41 -1.89
C PHE A 167 -8.67 -14.70 -1.18
N LEU A 168 -8.25 -13.87 -0.22
CA LEU A 168 -7.01 -14.09 0.54
C LEU A 168 -7.08 -15.35 1.41
N ALA A 169 -8.24 -15.67 1.98
CA ALA A 169 -8.44 -16.92 2.71
C ALA A 169 -8.30 -18.15 1.78
N GLN A 170 -8.75 -18.05 0.53
CA GLN A 170 -8.53 -19.10 -0.47
C GLN A 170 -7.05 -19.26 -0.81
N TRP A 171 -6.32 -18.15 -0.95
CA TRP A 171 -4.87 -18.19 -1.13
C TRP A 171 -4.18 -18.86 0.07
N GLU A 172 -4.48 -18.43 1.30
CA GLU A 172 -3.91 -19.06 2.50
C GLU A 172 -4.20 -20.57 2.55
N ALA A 173 -5.42 -20.99 2.22
CA ALA A 173 -5.80 -22.40 2.20
C ALA A 173 -5.00 -23.21 1.16
N ALA A 174 -4.55 -22.57 0.08
CA ALA A 174 -3.73 -23.20 -0.94
C ALA A 174 -2.25 -23.31 -0.56
N GLU A 175 -1.77 -22.55 0.44
CA GLU A 175 -0.39 -22.63 0.91
C GLU A 175 -0.16 -23.83 1.85
N GLU A 176 0.97 -24.52 1.72
CA GLU A 176 1.32 -25.65 2.59
C GLU A 176 2.14 -25.24 3.82
N LEU A 177 3.04 -24.26 3.65
CA LEU A 177 3.98 -23.85 4.71
C LEU A 177 3.33 -22.84 5.68
N PRO A 178 3.49 -23.02 7.01
CA PRO A 178 2.95 -22.08 8.00
C PRO A 178 3.47 -20.65 7.86
N GLU A 179 4.70 -20.47 7.38
CA GLU A 179 5.27 -19.15 7.07
C GLU A 179 4.60 -18.50 5.87
N ALA A 180 4.32 -19.27 4.81
CA ALA A 180 3.64 -18.77 3.61
C ALA A 180 2.19 -18.38 3.90
N LYS A 181 1.49 -19.13 4.76
CA LYS A 181 0.15 -18.77 5.25
C LYS A 181 0.13 -17.43 5.98
N ARG A 182 1.08 -17.24 6.90
CA ARG A 182 1.26 -15.97 7.62
C ARG A 182 1.54 -14.82 6.65
N MET A 183 2.41 -15.05 5.67
CA MET A 183 2.75 -14.07 4.64
C MET A 183 1.51 -13.52 3.91
N VAL A 184 0.51 -14.34 3.58
CA VAL A 184 -0.74 -13.87 2.92
C VAL A 184 -1.43 -12.77 3.74
N TRP A 185 -1.56 -12.99 5.04
CA TRP A 185 -2.18 -12.04 5.95
C TRP A 185 -1.27 -10.90 6.36
N ASP A 186 0.05 -11.10 6.41
CA ASP A 186 1.04 -10.01 6.48
C ASP A 186 0.91 -9.10 5.26
N TRP A 187 0.66 -9.67 4.07
CA TRP A 187 0.43 -8.93 2.84
C TRP A 187 -0.82 -8.06 2.92
N LYS A 188 -1.94 -8.60 3.42
CA LYS A 188 -3.14 -7.81 3.73
C LYS A 188 -2.86 -6.71 4.74
N ARG A 189 -2.12 -7.01 5.81
CA ARG A 189 -1.75 -6.02 6.84
C ARG A 189 -0.87 -4.90 6.26
N GLY A 190 0.11 -5.25 5.41
CA GLY A 190 0.93 -4.29 4.67
C GLY A 190 0.17 -3.51 3.60
N PHE A 191 -1.03 -3.96 3.23
CA PHE A 191 -1.94 -3.25 2.33
C PHE A 191 -2.93 -2.35 3.07
N GLY A 192 -3.50 -2.84 4.17
CA GLY A 192 -4.39 -2.10 5.06
C GLY A 192 -3.69 -0.97 5.81
N SER A 193 -2.35 -1.02 5.92
CA SER A 193 -1.55 0.08 6.48
C SER A 193 -1.52 1.35 5.62
N ARG A 194 -2.02 1.31 4.37
CA ARG A 194 -2.18 2.51 3.54
C ARG A 194 -3.46 3.31 3.78
N VAL A 195 -4.36 2.85 4.65
CA VAL A 195 -5.68 3.50 4.82
C VAL A 195 -5.68 4.57 5.91
N PHE A 196 -4.69 4.58 6.81
CA PHE A 196 -4.61 5.60 7.86
C PHE A 196 -3.52 6.60 7.52
N THR A 197 -3.94 7.76 7.01
CA THR A 197 -3.08 8.94 6.95
C THR A 197 -2.34 9.05 8.29
N GLY A 198 -1.04 9.31 8.32
CA GLY A 198 -0.21 9.42 9.53
C GLY A 198 0.28 8.13 10.19
N LEU A 199 0.02 6.94 9.63
CA LEU A 199 0.67 5.67 10.03
C LEU A 199 1.55 5.06 8.93
N GLU A 200 1.90 5.83 7.90
CA GLU A 200 2.64 5.35 6.72
C GLU A 200 4.03 4.81 7.11
N GLN A 201 4.64 5.38 8.15
CA GLN A 201 5.95 4.97 8.65
C GLN A 201 5.89 3.84 9.69
N LEU A 202 4.70 3.46 10.17
CA LEU A 202 4.56 2.47 11.23
C LEU A 202 5.23 1.13 10.87
N PRO A 203 5.10 0.57 9.66
CA PRO A 203 5.78 -0.68 9.30
C PRO A 203 7.29 -0.60 9.45
N TYR A 204 7.90 0.49 8.93
CA TYR A 204 9.34 0.72 9.06
C TYR A 204 9.79 0.73 10.52
N TRP A 205 9.06 1.44 11.39
CA TRP A 205 9.41 1.51 12.80
C TRP A 205 9.21 0.19 13.53
N LEU A 206 8.18 -0.60 13.17
CA LEU A 206 7.99 -1.95 13.71
C LEU A 206 9.16 -2.88 13.32
N ASP A 207 9.67 -2.79 12.09
CA ASP A 207 10.86 -3.53 11.68
C ASP A 207 12.10 -3.10 12.49
N GLN A 208 12.28 -1.79 12.70
CA GLN A 208 13.36 -1.27 13.57
C GLN A 208 13.20 -1.72 15.03
N LEU A 209 11.96 -1.84 15.52
CA LEU A 209 11.71 -2.30 16.88
C LEU A 209 12.19 -3.74 17.05
N GLN A 210 11.93 -4.61 16.07
CA GLN A 210 12.42 -5.99 16.08
C GLN A 210 13.94 -6.07 15.97
N ALA A 211 14.58 -5.16 15.22
CA ALA A 211 16.03 -5.12 15.04
C ALA A 211 16.81 -4.53 16.23
N THR A 212 16.14 -3.91 17.19
CA THR A 212 16.78 -3.24 18.34
C THR A 212 16.54 -3.98 19.65
N THR A 213 17.46 -3.85 20.62
CA THR A 213 17.32 -4.46 21.95
C THR A 213 16.59 -3.51 22.92
N ALA A 214 15.65 -4.05 23.70
CA ALA A 214 14.94 -3.29 24.73
C ALA A 214 15.87 -2.71 25.80
N GLY A 215 15.56 -1.52 26.32
CA GLY A 215 16.36 -0.82 27.33
C GLY A 215 17.68 -0.24 26.82
N THR A 216 17.91 -0.26 25.51
CA THR A 216 19.01 0.48 24.89
C THR A 216 18.53 1.84 24.41
N PRO A 217 19.39 2.88 24.35
CA PRO A 217 18.97 4.19 23.86
C PRO A 217 18.28 4.17 22.48
N ASN A 218 18.74 3.28 21.59
CA ASN A 218 18.13 3.12 20.27
C ASN A 218 16.78 2.38 20.35
N GLY A 219 16.69 1.32 21.17
CA GLY A 219 15.43 0.60 21.40
C GLY A 219 14.36 1.50 22.01
N ASP A 220 14.73 2.34 22.98
CA ASP A 220 13.82 3.27 23.66
C ASP A 220 13.37 4.40 22.72
N TYR A 221 14.27 4.89 21.85
CA TYR A 221 13.93 5.86 20.81
C TYR A 221 12.91 5.30 19.82
N VAL A 222 13.11 4.07 19.33
CA VAL A 222 12.18 3.42 18.40
C VAL A 222 10.83 3.17 19.06
N ASP A 223 10.81 2.65 20.29
CA ASP A 223 9.59 2.41 21.07
C ASP A 223 8.80 3.72 21.26
N THR A 224 9.48 4.78 21.69
CA THR A 224 8.88 6.11 21.86
C THR A 224 8.30 6.64 20.56
N THR A 225 9.03 6.52 19.45
CA THR A 225 8.57 6.97 18.12
C THR A 225 7.30 6.27 17.69
N ILE A 226 7.21 4.95 17.90
CA ILE A 226 5.99 4.18 17.61
C ILE A 226 4.82 4.67 18.46
N ARG A 227 5.03 4.86 19.78
CA ARG A 227 3.98 5.36 20.67
C ARG A 227 3.48 6.73 20.26
N GLU A 228 4.36 7.64 19.87
CA GLU A 228 3.98 8.97 19.38
C GLU A 228 3.11 8.87 18.11
N LEU A 229 3.50 8.04 17.15
CA LEU A 229 2.72 7.81 15.91
C LEU A 229 1.33 7.25 16.23
N LEU A 230 1.26 6.24 17.10
CA LEU A 230 0.01 5.62 17.52
C LEU A 230 -0.87 6.59 18.33
N ALA A 231 -0.27 7.45 19.15
CA ALA A 231 -1.00 8.40 19.98
C ALA A 231 -1.65 9.49 19.12
N ARG A 232 -0.89 10.03 18.16
CA ARG A 232 -1.42 11.00 17.17
C ARG A 232 -2.50 10.39 16.30
N PHE A 233 -2.30 9.14 15.87
CA PHE A 233 -3.32 8.41 15.13
C PHE A 233 -4.60 8.22 15.95
N GLY A 234 -4.49 7.72 17.18
CA GLY A 234 -5.65 7.52 18.06
C GLY A 234 -6.39 8.82 18.37
N ALA A 235 -5.68 9.90 18.67
CA ALA A 235 -6.29 11.21 18.89
C ALA A 235 -7.09 11.67 17.67
N ARG A 236 -6.52 11.57 16.47
CA ARG A 236 -7.21 11.95 15.23
C ARG A 236 -8.45 11.09 14.97
N GLU A 237 -8.36 9.78 15.16
CA GLU A 237 -9.51 8.89 14.96
C GLU A 237 -10.65 9.19 15.94
N LEU A 238 -10.34 9.43 17.21
CA LEU A 238 -11.32 9.82 18.21
C LEU A 238 -11.92 11.21 17.92
N ASN A 239 -11.10 12.18 17.48
CA ASN A 239 -11.60 13.48 17.02
C ASN A 239 -12.54 13.35 15.82
N ALA A 240 -12.23 12.48 14.87
CA ALA A 240 -13.10 12.26 13.72
C ALA A 240 -14.45 11.64 14.13
N LEU A 241 -14.46 10.75 15.12
CA LEU A 241 -15.70 10.23 15.71
C LEU A 241 -16.49 11.32 16.45
N ALA A 242 -15.81 12.18 17.22
CA ALA A 242 -16.43 13.33 17.87
C ALA A 242 -17.08 14.29 16.85
N THR A 243 -16.40 14.56 15.73
CA THR A 243 -16.95 15.33 14.61
C THR A 243 -18.15 14.63 13.97
N SER A 244 -18.06 13.31 13.73
CA SER A 244 -19.16 12.51 13.17
C SER A 244 -20.39 12.60 14.07
N TRP A 245 -20.20 12.49 15.39
CA TRP A 245 -21.25 12.64 16.39
C TRP A 245 -21.88 14.03 16.35
N ARG A 246 -21.07 15.11 16.32
CA ARG A 246 -21.56 16.50 16.22
C ARG A 246 -22.43 16.70 14.98
N ILE A 247 -22.00 16.19 13.84
CA ILE A 247 -22.77 16.26 12.57
C ILE A 247 -24.07 15.45 12.70
N ALA A 248 -24.02 14.24 13.27
CA ALA A 248 -25.21 13.44 13.51
C ALA A 248 -26.21 14.10 14.49
N GLN A 249 -25.76 15.05 15.31
CA GLN A 249 -26.63 15.86 16.19
C GLN A 249 -27.10 17.19 15.57
N GLY A 250 -26.84 17.42 14.29
CA GLY A 250 -27.28 18.61 13.55
C GLY A 250 -26.22 19.69 13.39
N GLY A 251 -24.94 19.40 13.66
CA GLY A 251 -23.85 20.33 13.38
C GLY A 251 -23.46 20.42 11.90
N VAL A 252 -23.01 21.59 11.45
CA VAL A 252 -22.50 21.78 10.07
C VAL A 252 -21.09 21.19 9.91
N PRO A 253 -20.80 20.40 8.87
CA PRO A 253 -19.43 20.04 8.51
C PRO A 253 -18.63 21.30 8.14
N THR A 254 -17.50 21.55 8.81
CA THR A 254 -16.72 22.79 8.62
C THR A 254 -15.67 22.68 7.53
N THR A 255 -15.32 21.46 7.12
CA THR A 255 -14.34 21.20 6.06
C THR A 255 -14.90 20.28 4.99
N ARG A 256 -14.30 20.31 3.79
CA ARG A 256 -14.66 19.40 2.69
C ARG A 256 -14.44 17.93 3.08
N THR A 257 -13.40 17.64 3.86
CA THR A 257 -13.12 16.29 4.35
C THR A 257 -14.23 15.83 5.31
N GLU A 258 -14.63 16.67 6.26
CA GLU A 258 -15.75 16.35 7.15
C GLU A 258 -17.04 16.07 6.38
N LEU A 259 -17.34 16.90 5.36
CA LEU A 259 -18.50 16.71 4.52
C LEU A 259 -18.46 15.34 3.85
N VAL A 260 -17.38 15.02 3.12
CA VAL A 260 -17.23 13.77 2.37
C VAL A 260 -17.31 12.55 3.29
N ASP A 261 -16.61 12.57 4.42
CA ASP A 261 -16.57 11.45 5.36
C ASP A 261 -17.93 11.21 6.04
N ASN A 262 -18.76 12.25 6.16
CA ASN A 262 -20.01 12.22 6.92
C ASN A 262 -21.28 12.38 6.07
N LEU A 263 -21.19 12.35 4.73
CA LEU A 263 -22.34 12.59 3.84
C LEU A 263 -23.62 11.86 4.24
N THR A 264 -23.53 10.58 4.58
CA THR A 264 -24.73 9.79 4.94
C THR A 264 -25.23 10.01 6.39
N LEU A 265 -24.61 10.89 7.19
CA LEU A 265 -25.09 11.29 8.54
C LEU A 265 -25.92 12.58 8.46
N ILE A 266 -25.83 13.29 7.34
CA ILE A 266 -26.52 14.54 7.12
C ILE A 266 -27.97 14.20 6.74
N ASP A 267 -28.88 14.51 7.65
CA ASP A 267 -30.31 14.46 7.38
C ASP A 267 -30.73 15.83 6.80
N PRO A 268 -31.15 15.90 5.51
CA PRO A 268 -31.52 17.15 4.87
C PRO A 268 -32.79 17.79 5.48
N LEU A 269 -33.55 17.03 6.28
CA LEU A 269 -34.77 17.50 6.92
C LEU A 269 -34.54 17.98 8.37
N ARG A 270 -33.35 17.73 8.93
CA ARG A 270 -33.02 18.14 10.30
C ARG A 270 -32.49 19.58 10.31
N PRO A 271 -32.94 20.44 11.24
CA PRO A 271 -32.39 21.78 11.39
C PRO A 271 -30.88 21.70 11.67
N VAL A 272 -30.10 22.45 10.91
CA VAL A 272 -28.64 22.48 11.05
C VAL A 272 -28.23 23.71 11.86
N VAL A 273 -27.24 23.54 12.75
CA VAL A 273 -26.70 24.60 13.62
C VAL A 273 -25.20 24.74 13.35
N ASP A 274 -24.73 25.96 13.08
CA ASP A 274 -23.33 26.24 12.71
C ASP A 274 -22.33 25.67 13.74
N ASN A 275 -22.64 25.82 15.02
CA ASN A 275 -21.91 25.22 16.15
C ASN A 275 -22.80 24.19 16.86
N GLY A 276 -23.14 23.11 16.16
CA GLY A 276 -23.86 21.97 16.74
C GLY A 276 -23.23 21.50 18.06
N PRO A 277 -23.96 20.73 18.87
CA PRO A 277 -23.50 20.34 20.21
C PRO A 277 -22.16 19.61 20.13
N HIS A 278 -21.25 19.95 21.03
CA HIS A 278 -19.98 19.26 21.18
C HIS A 278 -20.09 18.22 22.29
N PRO A 279 -19.43 17.06 22.15
CA PRO A 279 -19.45 16.08 23.22
C PRO A 279 -18.75 16.65 24.45
N THR A 280 -19.23 16.26 25.64
CA THR A 280 -18.58 16.62 26.91
C THR A 280 -17.75 15.48 27.47
N ARG A 281 -18.01 14.26 27.00
CA ARG A 281 -17.30 13.05 27.39
C ARG A 281 -17.00 12.18 26.18
N ILE A 282 -15.96 11.36 26.30
CA ILE A 282 -15.52 10.48 25.21
C ILE A 282 -16.53 9.37 24.91
N ASP A 283 -17.20 8.84 25.92
CA ASP A 283 -18.20 7.77 25.77
C ASP A 283 -19.45 8.22 25.00
N GLU A 284 -19.73 9.53 24.90
CA GLU A 284 -20.86 10.05 24.13
C GLU A 284 -20.73 9.78 22.63
N PHE A 285 -19.51 9.81 22.09
CA PHE A 285 -19.25 9.64 20.65
C PHE A 285 -18.65 8.27 20.27
N ILE A 286 -18.40 7.39 21.24
CA ILE A 286 -18.08 5.97 20.99
C ILE A 286 -19.40 5.20 20.79
N ASP A 287 -20.17 5.60 19.79
CA ASP A 287 -21.40 4.91 19.37
C ASP A 287 -21.05 3.77 18.41
N PRO A 288 -21.43 2.50 18.70
CA PRO A 288 -21.25 1.37 17.78
C PRO A 288 -21.73 1.62 16.35
N ARG A 289 -22.77 2.43 16.14
CA ARG A 289 -23.28 2.78 14.81
C ARG A 289 -22.32 3.69 14.04
N LEU A 290 -21.81 4.74 14.69
CA LEU A 290 -20.81 5.64 14.10
C LEU A 290 -19.51 4.89 13.82
N VAL A 291 -19.09 4.03 14.76
CA VAL A 291 -17.87 3.24 14.64
C VAL A 291 -17.96 2.19 13.54
N ARG A 292 -19.07 1.44 13.42
CA ARG A 292 -19.28 0.49 12.31
C ARG A 292 -19.28 1.19 10.95
N ARG A 293 -19.76 2.42 10.89
CA ARG A 293 -19.79 3.17 9.65
C ARG A 293 -18.42 3.70 9.25
N ARG A 294 -17.63 4.19 10.23
CA ARG A 294 -16.26 4.64 9.98
C ARG A 294 -15.33 3.46 9.67
N TYR A 295 -15.55 2.32 10.30
CA TYR A 295 -14.77 1.09 10.13
C TYR A 295 -15.66 -0.07 9.66
N PRO A 296 -16.18 -0.02 8.41
CA PRO A 296 -17.10 -1.05 7.91
C PRO A 296 -16.42 -2.42 7.77
N THR A 297 -15.09 -2.45 7.75
CA THR A 297 -14.25 -3.64 7.59
C THR A 297 -13.65 -4.16 8.90
N GLY A 298 -13.99 -3.54 10.04
CA GLY A 298 -13.43 -3.86 11.35
C GLY A 298 -12.45 -2.81 11.87
N LEU A 299 -12.22 -2.84 13.18
CA LEU A 299 -11.40 -1.84 13.87
C LEU A 299 -9.90 -1.96 13.51
N PRO A 300 -9.18 -0.83 13.44
CA PRO A 300 -7.73 -0.87 13.29
C PRO A 300 -7.06 -1.60 14.45
N MET A 301 -6.15 -2.52 14.14
CA MET A 301 -5.39 -3.30 15.14
C MET A 301 -4.65 -2.40 16.15
N HIS A 302 -4.06 -1.31 15.66
CA HIS A 302 -3.36 -0.33 16.49
C HIS A 302 -4.21 0.93 16.74
N GLY A 303 -5.54 0.77 16.73
CA GLY A 303 -6.48 1.83 17.01
C GLY A 303 -6.76 2.07 18.49
N PRO A 304 -7.37 3.21 18.82
CA PRO A 304 -7.80 3.52 20.19
C PRO A 304 -9.01 2.69 20.63
N LEU A 305 -9.73 2.07 19.70
CA LEU A 305 -10.91 1.24 19.96
C LEU A 305 -10.59 -0.24 19.72
N MET A 306 -11.19 -1.11 20.53
CA MET A 306 -11.14 -2.56 20.33
C MET A 306 -12.47 -3.21 20.69
N VAL A 307 -12.64 -4.47 20.32
CA VAL A 307 -13.78 -5.29 20.77
C VAL A 307 -13.29 -6.26 21.84
N VAL A 308 -13.84 -6.16 23.06
CA VAL A 308 -13.59 -7.09 24.17
C VAL A 308 -14.92 -7.74 24.52
N ASP A 309 -14.99 -9.08 24.48
CA ASP A 309 -16.22 -9.84 24.77
C ASP A 309 -17.45 -9.35 23.96
N GLY A 310 -17.23 -9.03 22.68
CA GLY A 310 -18.27 -8.52 21.79
C GLY A 310 -18.70 -7.07 22.04
N ARG A 311 -18.08 -6.37 22.99
CA ARG A 311 -18.35 -4.97 23.33
C ARG A 311 -17.25 -4.05 22.82
N LEU A 312 -17.66 -2.92 22.25
CA LEU A 312 -16.75 -1.86 21.83
C LEU A 312 -16.18 -1.18 23.08
N THR A 313 -14.87 -1.14 23.18
CA THR A 313 -14.15 -0.62 24.35
C THR A 313 -13.07 0.36 23.90
N LEU A 314 -12.95 1.47 24.62
CA LEU A 314 -11.84 2.41 24.49
C LEU A 314 -10.62 1.88 25.22
N ARG A 315 -9.50 1.75 24.51
CA ARG A 315 -8.20 1.44 25.10
C ARG A 315 -7.65 2.68 25.79
N SER A 316 -6.78 2.47 26.78
CA SER A 316 -5.83 3.52 27.18
C SER A 316 -5.02 3.98 25.96
N ASP A 317 -4.46 5.17 26.02
CA ASP A 317 -3.52 5.65 25.02
C ASP A 317 -2.25 4.76 24.98
N PRO A 318 -1.37 4.91 23.98
CA PRO A 318 -0.20 4.05 23.85
C PRO A 318 0.77 4.05 25.04
N TYR A 319 0.67 5.02 25.94
CA TYR A 319 1.49 5.12 27.15
C TYR A 319 0.79 4.57 28.40
N GLY A 320 -0.43 4.02 28.26
CA GLY A 320 -1.19 3.45 29.38
C GLY A 320 -2.03 4.47 30.14
N LEU A 321 -2.22 5.68 29.63
CA LEU A 321 -3.00 6.74 30.26
C LEU A 321 -4.37 6.90 29.58
N PRO A 322 -5.39 7.49 30.23
CA PRO A 322 -6.67 7.74 29.60
C PRO A 322 -6.55 8.81 28.49
N TRP A 323 -7.42 8.71 27.49
CA TRP A 323 -7.66 9.83 26.55
C TRP A 323 -8.43 10.94 27.28
N LYS A 324 -8.13 12.21 26.99
CA LYS A 324 -8.82 13.37 27.57
C LYS A 324 -9.48 14.19 26.46
N LEU A 325 -10.65 14.74 26.74
CA LEU A 325 -11.30 15.72 25.87
C LEU A 325 -10.97 17.13 26.42
N VAL A 326 -10.26 17.93 25.64
CA VAL A 326 -9.83 19.29 25.99
C VAL A 326 -10.26 20.21 24.86
N ASP A 327 -11.05 21.24 25.17
CA ASP A 327 -11.60 22.18 24.16
C ASP A 327 -12.24 21.47 22.96
N HIS A 328 -13.03 20.42 23.24
CA HIS A 328 -13.69 19.56 22.24
C HIS A 328 -12.75 18.72 21.37
N HIS A 329 -11.45 18.69 21.70
CA HIS A 329 -10.46 17.87 21.04
C HIS A 329 -9.98 16.74 21.92
N VAL A 330 -9.93 15.54 21.35
CA VAL A 330 -9.38 14.37 22.04
C VAL A 330 -7.86 14.41 21.96
N VAL A 331 -7.21 14.31 23.11
CA VAL A 331 -5.74 14.30 23.26
C VAL A 331 -5.27 13.06 24.00
N SER A 332 -4.07 12.59 23.66
CA SER A 332 -3.37 11.55 24.44
C SER A 332 -2.63 12.22 25.58
N VAL A 333 -3.00 11.87 26.82
CA VAL A 333 -2.35 12.39 28.03
C VAL A 333 -0.90 11.93 28.08
N GLY A 334 -0.63 10.68 27.72
CA GLY A 334 0.72 10.13 27.64
C GLY A 334 1.62 10.83 26.61
N HIS A 335 1.10 11.12 25.41
CA HIS A 335 1.86 11.87 24.42
C HIS A 335 2.18 13.29 24.89
N PHE A 336 1.23 13.95 25.55
CA PHE A 336 1.46 15.24 26.18
C PHE A 336 2.56 15.16 27.23
N ARG A 337 2.49 14.19 28.16
CA ARG A 337 3.52 13.99 29.20
C ARG A 337 4.90 13.74 28.62
N ALA A 338 5.01 12.82 27.65
CA ALA A 338 6.28 12.51 26.99
C ALA A 338 6.87 13.75 26.27
N SER A 339 6.02 14.54 25.60
CA SER A 339 6.44 15.79 24.95
C SER A 339 6.89 16.84 25.97
N TYR A 340 6.20 16.92 27.11
CA TYR A 340 6.51 17.83 28.20
C TYR A 340 7.83 17.47 28.88
N GLU A 341 8.07 16.19 29.16
CA GLU A 341 9.32 15.68 29.71
C GLU A 341 10.51 15.93 28.76
N LYS A 342 10.30 15.78 27.44
CA LYS A 342 11.33 16.16 26.45
C LYS A 342 11.69 17.64 26.52
N ARG A 343 10.70 18.51 26.74
CA ARG A 343 10.93 19.96 26.97
C ARG A 343 11.68 20.19 28.28
N LEU A 344 11.37 19.46 29.35
CA LEU A 344 12.13 19.53 30.60
C LEU A 344 13.57 19.05 30.47
N GLY A 345 13.85 18.12 29.56
CA GLY A 345 15.22 17.75 29.19
C GLY A 345 16.01 18.95 28.65
N GLN A 346 15.40 19.77 27.79
CA GLN A 346 16.02 21.00 27.28
C GLN A 346 16.23 22.04 28.38
N VAL A 347 15.24 22.19 29.28
CA VAL A 347 15.34 23.06 30.46
C VAL A 347 16.47 22.61 31.38
N SER A 348 16.65 21.31 31.57
CA SER A 348 17.72 20.75 32.40
C SER A 348 19.11 21.01 31.80
N VAL A 349 19.24 21.01 30.47
CA VAL A 349 20.46 21.43 29.77
C VAL A 349 20.72 22.93 29.95
N ALA A 350 19.68 23.77 29.82
CA ALA A 350 19.79 25.21 30.07
C ALA A 350 20.19 25.51 31.53
N LEU A 351 19.63 24.76 32.47
CA LEU A 351 19.95 24.84 33.89
C LEU A 351 21.43 24.50 34.16
N LEU A 352 22.00 23.51 33.47
CA LEU A 352 23.43 23.20 33.56
C LEU A 352 24.29 24.39 33.10
N GLY A 353 23.95 24.99 31.95
CA GLY A 353 24.66 26.17 31.44
C GLY A 353 24.56 27.36 32.41
N LEU A 354 23.40 27.55 33.02
CA LEU A 354 23.17 28.59 34.01
C LEU A 354 23.98 28.36 35.29
N ALA A 355 24.00 27.13 35.81
CA ALA A 355 24.79 26.76 36.99
C ALA A 355 26.30 26.92 36.75
N GLN A 356 26.78 26.63 35.54
CA GLN A 356 28.17 26.87 35.15
C GLN A 356 28.52 28.37 35.13
N LYS A 357 27.61 29.21 34.64
CA LYS A 357 27.79 30.66 34.58
C LYS A 357 27.82 31.30 35.97
N GLU A 358 26.92 30.88 36.85
CA GLU A 358 26.78 31.43 38.21
C GLU A 358 27.71 30.75 39.23
N GLY A 359 28.43 29.69 38.83
CA GLY A 359 29.36 28.95 39.67
C GLY A 359 28.70 28.10 40.78
N ARG A 360 27.36 27.99 40.77
CA ARG A 360 26.58 27.20 41.74
C ARG A 360 25.25 26.77 41.15
N TRP A 361 24.68 25.70 41.72
CA TRP A 361 23.32 25.25 41.37
C TRP A 361 22.25 26.05 42.15
N PRO A 362 21.08 26.32 41.55
CA PRO A 362 19.92 26.80 42.31
C PRO A 362 19.42 25.72 43.27
N THR A 363 18.80 26.15 44.35
CA THR A 363 18.21 25.28 45.39
C THR A 363 16.70 25.11 45.25
N SER A 364 16.06 25.94 44.41
CA SER A 364 14.63 25.90 44.14
C SER A 364 14.31 26.33 42.71
N LEU A 365 13.09 26.03 42.24
CA LEU A 365 12.62 26.49 40.92
C LEU A 365 12.45 28.01 40.88
N GLU A 366 12.02 28.65 41.96
CA GLU A 366 11.91 30.10 42.06
C GLU A 366 13.27 30.78 41.93
N GLU A 367 14.29 30.20 42.58
CA GLU A 367 15.66 30.67 42.43
C GLU A 367 16.19 30.47 41.00
N ALA A 368 15.94 29.30 40.39
CA ALA A 368 16.34 29.03 39.02
C ALA A 368 15.68 30.03 38.04
N LYS A 369 14.40 30.36 38.25
CA LYS A 369 13.66 31.36 37.49
C LYS A 369 14.23 32.77 37.69
N ALA A 370 14.57 33.14 38.93
CA ALA A 370 15.23 34.41 39.24
C ALA A 370 16.63 34.53 38.63
N MET A 371 17.34 33.41 38.45
CA MET A 371 18.61 33.33 37.72
C MET A 371 18.43 33.40 36.19
N GLY A 372 17.19 33.43 35.69
CA GLY A 372 16.88 33.56 34.26
C GLY A 372 16.62 32.24 33.54
N LEU A 373 16.37 31.14 34.25
CA LEU A 373 15.90 29.90 33.63
C LEU A 373 14.46 30.07 33.14
N ASP A 374 14.25 29.87 31.83
CA ASP A 374 12.91 29.84 31.24
C ASP A 374 12.24 28.49 31.55
N LEU A 375 11.26 28.52 32.45
CA LEU A 375 10.48 27.35 32.84
C LEU A 375 9.17 27.31 32.04
N PRO A 376 8.78 26.14 31.48
CA PRO A 376 7.46 25.98 30.88
C PRO A 376 6.35 26.16 31.92
N ASP A 377 5.16 26.53 31.46
CA ASP A 377 3.97 26.60 32.30
C ASP A 377 3.70 25.25 32.95
N GLN A 378 3.39 25.28 34.25
CA GLN A 378 3.07 24.07 35.00
C GLN A 378 1.84 23.36 34.40
N PRO A 379 1.91 22.04 34.14
CA PRO A 379 0.79 21.32 33.58
C PRO A 379 -0.31 21.14 34.63
N GLU A 380 -1.59 21.11 34.21
CA GLU A 380 -2.74 20.95 35.12
C GLU A 380 -2.61 19.74 36.05
N ASP A 381 -2.15 18.62 35.49
CA ASP A 381 -2.09 17.31 36.16
C ASP A 381 -0.68 17.00 36.71
N GLY A 382 0.16 18.00 36.93
CA GLY A 382 1.52 17.78 37.43
C GLY A 382 2.12 18.95 38.20
N ARG A 383 3.15 18.66 39.00
CA ARG A 383 3.91 19.66 39.74
C ARG A 383 5.37 19.64 39.33
N LEU A 384 5.87 20.78 38.86
CA LEU A 384 7.29 20.94 38.60
C LEU A 384 8.05 20.93 39.93
N ARG A 385 9.17 20.22 39.97
CA ARG A 385 10.15 20.33 41.04
C ARG A 385 11.58 20.28 40.51
N LEU A 386 12.49 20.80 41.31
CA LEU A 386 13.92 20.62 41.10
C LEU A 386 14.36 19.34 41.81
N ASP A 387 14.88 18.38 41.05
CA ASP A 387 15.46 17.14 41.57
C ASP A 387 16.98 17.16 41.38
N GLY A 388 17.66 17.74 42.36
CA GLY A 388 19.09 17.99 42.32
C GLY A 388 19.50 18.90 41.16
N ARG A 389 19.86 18.30 40.02
CA ARG A 389 20.37 18.99 38.82
C ARG A 389 19.41 18.93 37.63
N GLN A 390 18.23 18.38 37.81
CA GLN A 390 17.23 18.21 36.77
C GLN A 390 15.92 18.86 37.18
N VAL A 391 15.22 19.43 36.21
CA VAL A 391 13.83 19.84 36.40
C VAL A 391 12.97 18.64 36.01
N VAL A 392 12.16 18.17 36.94
CA VAL A 392 11.26 17.03 36.74
C VAL A 392 9.83 17.46 37.03
N VAL A 393 8.88 16.63 36.61
CA VAL A 393 7.46 16.82 36.89
C VAL A 393 6.94 15.60 37.63
N ASP A 394 6.30 15.83 38.76
CA ASP A 394 5.56 14.80 39.47
C ASP A 394 4.11 14.83 38.98
N TRP A 395 3.71 13.80 38.24
CA TRP A 395 2.36 13.69 37.70
C TRP A 395 1.38 13.17 38.77
N SER A 396 0.16 13.72 38.81
CA SER A 396 -0.86 13.35 39.80
C SER A 396 -1.55 12.00 39.51
N VAL A 397 -1.55 11.57 38.25
CA VAL A 397 -2.17 10.31 37.82
C VAL A 397 -1.08 9.32 37.43
N GLU A 398 -1.07 8.15 38.08
CA GLU A 398 -0.18 7.04 37.71
C GLU A 398 -0.56 6.47 36.35
N ALA A 399 0.44 6.17 35.53
CA ALA A 399 0.21 5.50 34.25
C ALA A 399 -0.11 4.02 34.47
N GLY A 400 -1.11 3.51 33.75
CA GLY A 400 -1.34 2.08 33.65
C GLY A 400 -0.27 1.39 32.80
N ALA A 401 -0.45 0.09 32.55
CA ALA A 401 0.43 -0.64 31.65
C ALA A 401 0.39 -0.03 30.24
N PRO A 402 1.54 0.38 29.67
CA PRO A 402 1.60 0.91 28.33
C PRO A 402 1.28 -0.20 27.31
N TRP A 403 0.98 0.18 26.07
CA TRP A 403 0.72 -0.83 25.04
C TRP A 403 1.96 -1.70 24.83
N VAL A 404 1.76 -3.01 24.79
CA VAL A 404 2.81 -3.98 24.51
C VAL A 404 3.15 -3.88 23.02
N LEU A 405 4.35 -3.37 22.72
CA LEU A 405 4.85 -3.23 21.34
C LEU A 405 5.77 -4.38 20.93
N ARG A 406 6.49 -4.97 21.89
CA ARG A 406 7.31 -6.17 21.70
C ARG A 406 6.54 -7.36 22.25
N GLN A 407 6.37 -8.41 21.44
CA GLN A 407 5.96 -9.69 21.99
C GLN A 407 7.21 -10.36 22.54
N ASP A 408 7.22 -10.71 23.82
CA ASP A 408 8.28 -11.54 24.37
C ASP A 408 8.23 -12.88 23.65
N HIS A 409 9.23 -13.14 22.80
CA HIS A 409 9.48 -14.48 22.29
C HIS A 409 10.06 -15.29 23.45
N ASN A 410 9.18 -15.89 24.25
CA ASN A 410 9.55 -16.99 25.14
C ASN A 410 9.81 -18.26 24.33
#